data_AF-A0A7J6GX12-F1
#
_entry.id   AF-A0A7J6GX12-F1
#
_cell.length_a   1.000
_cell.length_b   1.000
_cell.length_c   1.000
_cell.angle_alpha   90.00
_cell.angle_beta   90.00
_cell.angle_gamma   90.00
#
_symmetry.space_group_name_H-M   'P 1'
#
loop_
_entity.id
_entity.type
_entity.pdbx_description
1 polymer ?
#
loop_
_entity_poly.entity_id
_entity_poly.type
_entity_poly.pdbx_seq_one_letter_code
_entity_poly.pdbx_strand_id
1 'polypeptide(L)'
;MKSVHNINGEEEIGSSNYNNNYYDYIIIGGGTAGCPLAATLSENYSVLVLERGNAPQSHPTVFTLAGFFSDLQKQDDGTTPFQSFTSKDGVGNRRGRVLGGSSMINGGFYSRADDEFFAKSGVEWEMDLVEKAYEWVEESVVSTHPRLDVWQSSMREALLEAGVGPDNGFSLNHKVGTKTSGSLFDQFGTRHGAVQLLNRANLENLRVVVQATVDRIIFDSTTTKPYSSSSMFVFT
;
A
#
# COMPACT_ATOMS: atom_id res chain seq x y z
N MET A 1 -23.38 11.55 11.38
CA MET A 1 -22.79 11.07 12.65
C MET A 1 -22.04 9.79 12.29
N LYS A 2 -20.71 9.85 12.14
CA LYS A 2 -19.90 8.71 11.67
C LYS A 2 -19.32 7.99 12.90
N SER A 3 -19.57 6.69 12.99
CA SER A 3 -19.12 5.80 14.06
C SER A 3 -17.61 5.56 13.96
N VAL A 4 -16.91 5.64 15.10
CA VAL A 4 -15.51 5.22 15.22
C VAL A 4 -15.55 3.75 15.62
N HIS A 5 -15.31 2.85 14.66
CA HIS A 5 -15.24 1.43 14.97
C HIS A 5 -13.84 1.06 15.47
N ASN A 6 -13.77 0.68 16.75
CA ASN A 6 -12.64 -0.09 17.27
C ASN A 6 -12.83 -1.57 16.88
N ILE A 7 -11.73 -2.32 16.73
CA ILE A 7 -11.69 -3.71 16.24
C ILE A 7 -12.46 -4.74 17.10
N ASN A 8 -13.13 -4.30 18.17
CA ASN A 8 -13.88 -5.14 19.12
C ASN A 8 -15.41 -4.90 19.13
N GLY A 9 -15.97 -4.06 18.24
CA GLY A 9 -17.41 -4.08 17.96
C GLY A 9 -18.36 -3.56 19.06
N GLU A 10 -17.92 -2.71 19.98
CA GLU A 10 -18.82 -2.06 20.94
C GLU A 10 -19.20 -0.63 20.50
N GLU A 11 -20.51 -0.33 20.45
CA GLU A 11 -21.08 1.00 20.23
C GLU A 11 -21.20 1.76 21.57
N GLU A 12 -20.49 2.88 21.72
CA GLU A 12 -20.81 3.89 22.73
C GLU A 12 -21.55 5.07 22.09
N ILE A 13 -22.84 5.23 22.45
CA ILE A 13 -23.61 6.45 22.21
C ILE A 13 -23.41 7.36 23.42
N GLY A 14 -22.52 8.35 23.29
CA GLY A 14 -22.28 9.38 24.29
C GLY A 14 -21.82 10.67 23.62
N SER A 15 -22.39 11.81 24.02
CA SER A 15 -22.05 13.15 23.54
C SER A 15 -20.53 13.36 23.53
N SER A 16 -19.91 13.34 22.35
CA SER A 16 -18.45 13.38 22.26
C SER A 16 -17.94 14.75 22.66
N ASN A 17 -17.35 14.84 23.86
CA ASN A 17 -16.27 15.79 24.11
C ASN A 17 -15.33 15.71 22.91
N TYR A 18 -15.18 16.80 22.16
CA TYR A 18 -14.11 16.91 21.17
C TYR A 18 -12.79 16.91 21.95
N ASN A 19 -12.31 15.72 22.34
CA ASN A 19 -10.94 15.56 22.76
C ASN A 19 -10.11 15.94 21.54
N ASN A 20 -9.52 17.12 21.59
CA ASN A 20 -8.54 17.62 20.64
C ASN A 20 -7.34 16.66 20.72
N ASN A 21 -7.45 15.52 20.05
CA ASN A 21 -6.39 14.52 20.01
C ASN A 21 -5.35 15.02 19.03
N TYR A 22 -4.31 15.64 19.59
CA TYR A 22 -3.09 15.96 18.86
C TYR A 22 -2.35 14.66 18.56
N TYR A 23 -1.77 14.58 17.37
CA TYR A 23 -0.86 13.52 16.94
C TYR A 23 0.43 14.16 16.48
N ASP A 24 1.55 13.48 16.69
CA ASP A 24 2.85 13.92 16.18
C ASP A 24 2.88 13.84 14.66
N TYR A 25 2.31 12.76 14.10
CA TYR A 25 2.22 12.56 12.65
C TYR A 25 0.81 12.19 12.21
N ILE A 26 0.37 12.79 11.11
CA ILE A 26 -0.87 12.43 10.42
C ILE A 26 -0.54 12.02 8.99
N ILE A 27 -0.85 10.78 8.65
CA ILE A 27 -0.61 10.17 7.34
C ILE A 27 -1.92 10.14 6.56
N ILE A 28 -1.93 10.84 5.43
CA ILE A 28 -3.09 10.90 4.53
C ILE A 28 -2.93 9.80 3.47
N GLY A 29 -3.75 8.76 3.59
CA GLY A 29 -3.73 7.59 2.72
C GLY A 29 -2.99 6.42 3.36
N GLY A 30 -3.75 5.40 3.79
CA GLY A 30 -3.22 4.15 4.32
C GLY A 30 -2.86 3.18 3.19
N GLY A 31 -2.06 3.64 2.23
CA GLY A 31 -1.71 2.89 1.01
C GLY A 31 -0.37 2.17 1.07
N THR A 32 0.17 1.81 -0.11
CA THR A 32 1.43 1.07 -0.27
C THR A 32 2.61 1.69 0.50
N ALA A 33 2.75 3.02 0.47
CA ALA A 33 3.79 3.73 1.21
C ALA A 33 3.32 4.21 2.60
N GLY A 34 2.02 4.48 2.76
CA GLY A 34 1.45 5.02 4.00
C GLY A 34 1.46 4.00 5.15
N CYS A 35 1.15 2.74 4.87
CA CYS A 35 1.18 1.69 5.90
C CYS A 35 2.59 1.47 6.51
N PRO A 36 3.65 1.20 5.73
CA PRO A 36 4.98 1.04 6.32
C PRO A 36 5.48 2.30 7.01
N LEU A 37 5.22 3.50 6.44
CA LEU A 37 5.57 4.76 7.09
C LEU A 37 4.90 4.92 8.45
N ALA A 38 3.62 4.56 8.56
CA ALA A 38 2.88 4.60 9.81
C ALA A 38 3.47 3.66 10.85
N ALA A 39 3.81 2.43 10.43
CA ALA A 39 4.42 1.44 11.30
C ALA A 39 5.78 1.92 11.84
N THR A 40 6.64 2.48 10.97
CA THR A 40 7.94 3.02 11.37
C THR A 40 7.81 4.20 12.33
N LEU A 41 6.94 5.17 12.04
CA LEU A 41 6.80 6.35 12.90
C LEU A 41 6.18 6.00 14.25
N SER A 42 5.27 5.02 14.31
CA SER A 42 4.57 4.69 15.55
C SER A 42 5.47 4.04 16.60
N GLU A 43 6.66 3.56 16.23
CA GLU A 43 7.66 3.05 17.18
C GLU A 43 7.97 4.08 18.28
N ASN A 44 7.99 5.37 17.94
CA ASN A 44 8.41 6.44 18.86
C ASN A 44 7.40 7.58 19.01
N TYR A 45 6.38 7.67 18.17
CA TYR A 45 5.49 8.82 18.09
C TYR A 45 4.01 8.44 17.95
N SER A 46 3.11 9.32 18.34
CA SER A 46 1.68 9.15 18.09
C SER A 46 1.34 9.41 16.61
N VAL A 47 0.71 8.43 15.96
CA VAL A 47 0.44 8.43 14.51
C VAL A 47 -1.04 8.21 14.23
N LEU A 48 -1.63 9.09 13.41
CA LEU A 48 -2.97 8.93 12.85
C LEU A 48 -2.89 8.64 11.35
N VAL A 49 -3.45 7.52 10.90
CA VAL A 49 -3.61 7.18 9.48
C VAL A 49 -5.06 7.43 9.07
N LEU A 50 -5.25 8.16 7.97
CA LEU A 50 -6.55 8.51 7.41
C LEU A 50 -6.69 7.86 6.03
N GLU A 51 -7.59 6.89 5.89
CA GLU A 51 -7.85 6.20 4.63
C GLU A 51 -9.29 6.41 4.18
N ARG A 52 -9.49 6.85 2.93
CA ARG A 52 -10.82 7.09 2.38
C ARG A 52 -11.59 5.81 2.08
N GLY A 53 -10.90 4.71 1.81
CA GLY A 53 -11.48 3.40 1.54
C GLY A 53 -11.90 2.66 2.81
N ASN A 54 -12.54 1.52 2.61
CA ASN A 54 -12.91 0.61 3.70
C ASN A 54 -11.71 -0.13 4.28
N ALA A 55 -11.91 -0.78 5.43
CA ALA A 55 -11.05 -1.85 5.87
C ALA A 55 -11.09 -3.01 4.84
N PRO A 56 -9.98 -3.74 4.61
CA PRO A 56 -9.93 -4.77 3.57
C PRO A 56 -10.90 -5.93 3.84
N GLN A 57 -11.28 -6.18 5.09
CA GLN A 57 -12.29 -7.19 5.47
C GLN A 57 -13.67 -6.94 4.86
N SER A 58 -14.00 -5.69 4.52
CA SER A 58 -15.24 -5.35 3.80
C SER A 58 -15.26 -5.86 2.34
N HIS A 59 -14.11 -6.29 1.82
CA HIS A 59 -13.97 -6.77 0.44
C HIS A 59 -13.13 -8.05 0.39
N PRO A 60 -13.68 -9.23 0.73
CA PRO A 60 -12.92 -10.48 0.81
C PRO A 60 -12.13 -10.85 -0.45
N THR A 61 -12.56 -10.38 -1.63
CA THR A 61 -11.87 -10.57 -2.91
C THR A 61 -10.44 -10.04 -2.89
N VAL A 62 -10.15 -8.98 -2.13
CA VAL A 62 -8.81 -8.39 -2.08
C VAL A 62 -7.78 -9.33 -1.48
N PHE A 63 -8.18 -10.36 -0.73
CA PHE A 63 -7.27 -11.30 -0.09
C PHE A 63 -6.89 -12.51 -0.95
N THR A 64 -7.34 -12.61 -2.20
CA THR A 64 -7.11 -13.82 -3.01
C THR A 64 -6.72 -13.52 -4.45
N LEU A 65 -5.90 -14.41 -5.04
CA LEU A 65 -5.54 -14.35 -6.45
C LEU A 65 -6.77 -14.50 -7.37
N ALA A 66 -7.70 -15.40 -7.01
CA ALA A 66 -8.98 -15.52 -7.74
C ALA A 66 -9.79 -14.21 -7.66
N GLY A 67 -9.79 -13.57 -6.49
CA GLY A 67 -10.45 -12.29 -6.27
C GLY A 67 -9.85 -11.15 -7.10
N PHE A 68 -8.54 -11.14 -7.37
CA PHE A 68 -7.92 -10.19 -8.30
C PHE A 68 -8.55 -10.24 -9.70
N PHE A 69 -8.70 -11.44 -10.27
CA PHE A 69 -9.31 -11.60 -11.59
C PHE A 69 -10.81 -11.23 -11.60
N SER A 70 -11.53 -11.55 -10.52
CA SER A 70 -12.93 -11.13 -10.33
C SER A 70 -13.05 -9.60 -10.29
N ASP A 71 -12.21 -8.95 -9.48
CA ASP A 71 -12.24 -7.50 -9.32
C ASP A 71 -11.89 -6.78 -10.62
N LEU A 72 -10.95 -7.28 -11.45
CA LEU A 72 -10.63 -6.72 -12.76
C LEU A 72 -11.85 -6.60 -13.70
N GLN A 73 -12.78 -7.55 -13.60
CA GLN A 73 -14.00 -7.58 -14.44
C GLN A 73 -15.16 -6.78 -13.83
N LYS A 74 -15.09 -6.47 -12.53
CA LYS A 74 -16.14 -5.76 -11.81
C LYS A 74 -16.18 -4.26 -12.18
N GLN A 75 -17.38 -3.72 -12.31
CA GLN A 75 -17.61 -2.27 -12.47
C GLN A 75 -17.47 -1.54 -11.12
N ASP A 76 -16.98 -0.30 -11.15
CA ASP A 76 -16.89 0.54 -9.95
C ASP A 76 -18.27 1.12 -9.63
N ASP A 77 -18.78 0.80 -8.44
CA ASP A 77 -20.08 1.22 -7.90
C ASP A 77 -19.96 2.36 -6.87
N GLY A 78 -18.76 2.93 -6.69
CA GLY A 78 -18.49 3.93 -5.66
C GLY A 78 -18.13 3.34 -4.29
N THR A 79 -18.30 2.03 -4.09
CA THR A 79 -17.98 1.30 -2.85
C THR A 79 -16.92 0.21 -3.03
N THR A 80 -16.57 -0.14 -4.27
CA THR A 80 -15.49 -1.09 -4.58
C THR A 80 -14.15 -0.72 -3.94
N PRO A 81 -13.26 -1.71 -3.68
CA PRO A 81 -11.92 -1.48 -3.12
C PRO A 81 -10.95 -0.80 -4.10
N PHE A 82 -11.44 -0.51 -5.31
CA PHE A 82 -10.78 0.27 -6.34
C PHE A 82 -11.70 1.38 -6.81
N GLN A 83 -11.11 2.42 -7.39
CA GLN A 83 -11.81 3.45 -8.13
C GLN A 83 -11.35 3.40 -9.60
N SER A 84 -12.32 3.31 -10.51
CA SER A 84 -12.09 3.40 -11.96
C SER A 84 -12.01 4.86 -12.40
N PHE A 85 -11.16 5.13 -13.39
CA PHE A 85 -11.06 6.43 -14.05
C PHE A 85 -10.56 6.27 -15.49
N THR A 86 -10.77 7.28 -16.31
CA THR A 86 -10.23 7.33 -17.68
C THR A 86 -9.27 8.50 -17.77
N SER A 87 -8.07 8.28 -18.32
CA SER A 87 -7.12 9.36 -18.56
C SER A 87 -7.66 10.37 -19.58
N LYS A 88 -7.02 11.54 -19.70
CA LYS A 88 -7.36 12.52 -20.74
C LYS A 88 -7.16 11.98 -22.15
N ASP A 89 -6.33 10.96 -22.31
CA ASP A 89 -6.06 10.24 -23.57
C ASP A 89 -7.11 9.18 -23.89
N GLY A 90 -8.11 8.97 -23.01
CA GLY A 90 -9.15 7.97 -23.20
C GLY A 90 -8.81 6.57 -22.69
N VAL A 91 -7.71 6.40 -21.94
CA VAL A 91 -7.28 5.09 -21.43
C VAL A 91 -7.91 4.81 -20.06
N GLY A 92 -8.71 3.74 -19.98
CA GLY A 92 -9.29 3.27 -18.72
C GLY A 92 -8.22 2.74 -17.76
N ASN A 93 -8.31 3.11 -16.49
CA ASN A 93 -7.37 2.72 -15.45
C ASN A 93 -8.07 2.66 -14.07
N ARG A 94 -7.37 2.15 -13.05
CA ARG A 94 -7.90 1.97 -11.69
C ARG A 94 -6.86 2.33 -10.64
N ARG A 95 -7.34 2.78 -9.47
CA ARG A 95 -6.52 3.04 -8.27
C ARG A 95 -7.15 2.45 -7.03
N GLY A 96 -6.37 2.10 -6.01
CA GLY A 96 -6.89 1.59 -4.73
C GLY A 96 -7.85 2.57 -4.02
N ARG A 97 -8.84 2.01 -3.34
CA ARG A 97 -9.77 2.67 -2.41
C ARG A 97 -10.10 1.69 -1.27
N VAL A 98 -9.08 1.29 -0.53
CA VAL A 98 -9.13 0.34 0.58
C VAL A 98 -7.87 0.54 1.41
N LEU A 99 -7.90 0.27 2.72
CA LEU A 99 -6.70 0.24 3.55
C LEU A 99 -5.72 -0.84 3.02
N GLY A 100 -4.45 -0.47 2.89
CA GLY A 100 -3.41 -1.14 2.11
C GLY A 100 -3.25 -0.60 0.67
N GLY A 101 -4.21 0.21 0.19
CA GLY A 101 -4.16 0.90 -1.09
C GLY A 101 -4.04 -0.03 -2.30
N SER A 102 -3.32 0.42 -3.32
CA SER A 102 -3.19 -0.34 -4.58
C SER A 102 -2.47 -1.69 -4.42
N SER A 103 -1.71 -1.90 -3.33
CA SER A 103 -1.12 -3.22 -3.04
C SER A 103 -2.17 -4.32 -2.84
N MET A 104 -3.40 -3.95 -2.45
CA MET A 104 -4.51 -4.88 -2.23
C MET A 104 -5.28 -5.25 -3.51
N ILE A 105 -5.01 -4.58 -4.63
CA ILE A 105 -5.74 -4.80 -5.90
C ILE A 105 -4.81 -5.05 -7.10
N ASN A 106 -3.49 -5.05 -6.92
CA ASN A 106 -2.53 -5.22 -8.02
C ASN A 106 -2.33 -6.69 -8.43
N GLY A 107 -1.53 -6.93 -9.46
CA GLY A 107 -1.17 -8.29 -9.93
C GLY A 107 -0.15 -9.03 -9.05
N GLY A 108 0.27 -8.47 -7.91
CA GLY A 108 1.10 -9.13 -6.91
C GLY A 108 2.58 -9.29 -7.26
N PHE A 109 3.03 -9.02 -8.48
CA PHE A 109 4.46 -9.12 -8.82
C PHE A 109 5.30 -8.16 -7.97
N TYR A 110 6.36 -8.67 -7.34
CA TYR A 110 7.30 -7.90 -6.53
C TYR A 110 8.66 -7.88 -7.20
N SER A 111 9.29 -6.71 -7.25
CA SER A 111 10.68 -6.52 -7.67
C SER A 111 11.24 -5.31 -6.93
N ARG A 112 12.51 -5.37 -6.55
CA ARG A 112 13.27 -4.18 -6.15
C ARG A 112 13.47 -3.27 -7.37
N ALA A 113 13.73 -2.00 -7.09
CA ALA A 113 14.01 -1.01 -8.12
C ALA A 113 15.34 -1.31 -8.83
N ASP A 114 15.50 -0.70 -10.00
CA ASP A 114 16.75 -0.74 -10.75
C ASP A 114 17.81 0.15 -10.07
N ASP A 115 19.08 -0.24 -10.11
CA ASP A 115 20.16 0.55 -9.49
C ASP A 115 20.28 1.92 -10.17
N GLU A 116 19.97 1.99 -11.46
CA GLU A 116 19.97 3.24 -12.22
C GLU A 116 18.91 4.24 -11.72
N PHE A 117 17.79 3.75 -11.17
CA PHE A 117 16.78 4.62 -10.56
C PHE A 117 17.37 5.42 -9.40
N PHE A 118 18.08 4.76 -8.48
CA PHE A 118 18.69 5.42 -7.33
C PHE A 118 19.77 6.41 -7.77
N ALA A 119 20.60 6.03 -8.76
CA ALA A 119 21.64 6.90 -9.27
C ALA A 119 21.11 8.17 -9.96
N LYS A 120 19.93 8.10 -10.58
CA LYS A 120 19.36 9.19 -11.40
C LYS A 120 18.21 9.95 -10.74
N SER A 121 17.75 9.56 -9.55
CA SER A 121 16.56 10.19 -8.94
C SER A 121 16.80 11.61 -8.43
N GLY A 122 18.06 12.04 -8.30
CA GLY A 122 18.42 13.32 -7.68
C GLY A 122 18.24 13.36 -6.17
N VAL A 123 18.12 12.20 -5.52
CA VAL A 123 18.04 12.03 -4.07
C VAL A 123 19.32 11.32 -3.63
N GLU A 124 19.93 11.79 -2.55
CA GLU A 124 21.05 11.09 -1.91
C GLU A 124 20.48 9.95 -1.07
N TRP A 125 20.55 8.72 -1.60
CA TRP A 125 20.03 7.54 -0.93
C TRP A 125 21.10 6.89 -0.06
N GLU A 126 20.77 6.64 1.20
CA GLU A 126 21.54 5.71 2.04
C GLU A 126 21.20 4.27 1.64
N MET A 127 22.00 3.70 0.73
CA MET A 127 21.69 2.39 0.13
C MET A 127 21.61 1.25 1.16
N ASP A 128 22.35 1.33 2.26
CA ASP A 128 22.24 0.37 3.36
C ASP A 128 20.86 0.42 4.05
N LEU A 129 20.24 1.60 4.15
CA LEU A 129 18.89 1.74 4.67
C LEU A 129 17.84 1.28 3.66
N VAL A 130 18.07 1.55 2.37
CA VAL A 130 17.21 1.05 1.29
C VAL A 130 17.17 -0.48 1.30
N GLU A 131 18.32 -1.14 1.44
CA GLU A 131 18.42 -2.59 1.51
C GLU A 131 17.65 -3.14 2.71
N LYS A 132 17.88 -2.59 3.91
CA LYS A 132 17.16 -2.98 5.13
C LYS A 132 15.65 -2.78 4.99
N ALA A 133 15.22 -1.71 4.32
CA ALA A 133 13.80 -1.46 4.08
C ALA A 133 13.20 -2.50 3.11
N TYR A 134 13.95 -2.92 2.08
CA TYR A 134 13.53 -4.01 1.22
C TYR A 134 13.37 -5.32 2.00
N GLU A 135 14.40 -5.72 2.76
CA GLU A 135 14.37 -6.93 3.58
C GLU A 135 13.19 -6.93 4.56
N TRP A 136 12.96 -5.81 5.25
CA TRP A 136 11.84 -5.67 6.20
C TRP A 136 10.47 -5.88 5.55
N VAL A 137 10.26 -5.37 4.32
CA VAL A 137 9.03 -5.60 3.56
C VAL A 137 8.96 -7.05 3.07
N GLU A 138 10.07 -7.57 2.55
CA GLU A 138 10.16 -8.90 1.95
C GLU A 138 9.80 -9.99 2.95
N GLU A 139 10.37 -9.93 4.15
CA GLU A 139 10.06 -10.83 5.27
C GLU A 139 8.60 -10.77 5.72
N SER A 140 7.91 -9.66 5.46
CA SER A 140 6.56 -9.43 5.96
C SER A 140 5.47 -9.87 5.00
N VAL A 141 5.65 -9.59 3.70
CA VAL A 141 4.56 -9.69 2.72
C VAL A 141 4.96 -10.29 1.37
N VAL A 142 6.24 -10.65 1.16
CA VAL A 142 6.70 -11.17 -0.12
C VAL A 142 6.95 -12.67 -0.03
N SER A 143 6.22 -13.43 -0.83
CA SER A 143 6.51 -14.83 -1.11
C SER A 143 7.68 -14.95 -2.09
N THR A 144 8.76 -15.59 -1.65
CA THR A 144 10.00 -15.79 -2.42
C THR A 144 10.14 -17.19 -3.03
N HIS A 145 9.11 -18.02 -2.91
CA HIS A 145 9.08 -19.39 -3.44
C HIS A 145 8.05 -19.52 -4.56
N PRO A 146 8.26 -18.89 -5.73
CA PRO A 146 7.29 -18.98 -6.82
C PRO A 146 7.25 -20.42 -7.34
N ARG A 147 6.11 -21.09 -7.16
CA ARG A 147 5.79 -22.26 -7.97
C ARG A 147 5.28 -21.74 -9.30
N LEU A 148 6.09 -21.88 -10.36
CA LEU A 148 5.65 -21.48 -11.69
C LEU A 148 4.59 -22.44 -12.20
N ASP A 149 3.48 -21.87 -12.65
CA ASP A 149 2.50 -22.62 -13.42
C ASP A 149 3.02 -22.93 -14.83
N VAL A 150 2.32 -23.84 -15.53
CA VAL A 150 2.64 -24.23 -16.91
C VAL A 150 2.79 -22.99 -17.80
N TRP A 151 1.84 -22.05 -17.71
CA TRP A 151 1.87 -20.82 -18.50
C TRP A 151 3.12 -19.97 -18.23
N GLN A 152 3.49 -19.77 -16.96
CA GLN A 152 4.65 -18.95 -16.61
C GLN A 152 5.97 -19.61 -17.06
N SER A 153 6.05 -20.94 -16.96
CA SER A 153 7.21 -21.71 -17.42
C SER A 153 7.37 -21.59 -18.94
N SER A 154 6.29 -21.78 -19.70
CA SER A 154 6.30 -21.61 -21.16
C SER A 154 6.62 -20.18 -21.57
N MET A 155 6.10 -19.17 -20.87
CA MET A 155 6.44 -17.76 -21.14
C MET A 155 7.92 -17.48 -20.90
N ARG A 156 8.52 -18.03 -19.84
CA ARG A 156 9.96 -17.91 -19.58
C ARG A 156 10.79 -18.52 -20.71
N GLU A 157 10.43 -19.73 -21.16
CA GLU A 157 11.13 -20.40 -22.27
C GLU A 157 11.01 -19.60 -23.58
N ALA A 158 9.81 -19.12 -23.90
CA ALA A 158 9.55 -18.31 -25.09
C ALA A 158 10.33 -16.98 -25.09
N LEU A 159 10.45 -16.31 -23.92
CA LEU A 159 11.26 -15.09 -23.79
C LEU A 159 12.75 -15.36 -24.06
N LEU A 160 13.27 -16.48 -23.54
CA LEU A 160 14.65 -16.88 -23.77
C LEU A 160 14.90 -17.25 -25.24
N GLU A 161 13.98 -17.98 -25.87
CA GLU A 161 14.04 -18.33 -27.30
C GLU A 161 14.00 -17.06 -28.18
N ALA A 162 13.20 -16.07 -27.81
CA ALA A 162 13.13 -14.77 -28.48
C ALA A 162 14.37 -13.88 -28.26
N GLY A 163 15.37 -14.35 -27.50
CA GLY A 163 16.61 -13.62 -27.24
C GLY A 163 16.55 -12.62 -26.09
N VAL A 164 15.51 -12.66 -25.24
CA VAL A 164 15.41 -11.83 -24.01
C VAL A 164 16.24 -12.45 -22.89
N GLY A 165 17.54 -12.58 -23.14
CA GLY A 165 18.53 -13.10 -22.20
C GLY A 165 19.27 -11.98 -21.42
N PRO A 166 20.08 -12.35 -20.42
CA PRO A 166 20.32 -13.72 -19.94
C PRO A 166 19.15 -14.28 -19.11
N ASP A 167 19.19 -15.59 -18.83
CA ASP A 167 18.34 -16.22 -17.82
C ASP A 167 18.91 -15.92 -16.42
N ASN A 168 18.20 -15.12 -15.65
CA ASN A 168 18.61 -14.71 -14.31
C ASN A 168 18.06 -15.62 -13.20
N GLY A 169 17.34 -16.69 -13.55
CA GLY A 169 16.68 -17.55 -12.57
C GLY A 169 15.71 -16.76 -11.68
N PHE A 170 15.68 -17.09 -10.38
CA PHE A 170 14.93 -16.31 -9.38
C PHE A 170 15.75 -15.11 -8.89
N SER A 171 15.19 -13.91 -8.98
CA SER A 171 15.80 -12.71 -8.40
C SER A 171 14.75 -11.65 -8.09
N LEU A 172 14.87 -11.02 -6.91
CA LEU A 172 14.05 -9.85 -6.56
C LEU A 172 14.54 -8.57 -7.26
N ASN A 173 15.81 -8.51 -7.67
CA ASN A 173 16.40 -7.31 -8.27
C ASN A 173 15.90 -7.11 -9.69
N HIS A 174 15.65 -5.86 -10.09
CA HIS A 174 15.44 -5.54 -11.49
C HIS A 174 16.73 -5.78 -12.27
N LYS A 175 16.67 -6.56 -13.35
CA LYS A 175 17.83 -6.92 -14.18
C LYS A 175 17.40 -7.06 -15.63
N VAL A 176 18.32 -6.72 -16.54
CA VAL A 176 18.18 -7.04 -17.96
C VAL A 176 18.11 -8.56 -18.14
N GLY A 177 17.19 -9.02 -18.97
CA GLY A 177 16.98 -10.44 -19.29
C GLY A 177 15.69 -11.00 -18.69
N THR A 178 15.61 -12.32 -18.63
CA THR A 178 14.43 -13.05 -18.14
C THR A 178 14.65 -13.50 -16.71
N LYS A 179 13.65 -13.31 -15.83
CA LYS A 179 13.71 -13.75 -14.43
C LYS A 179 12.36 -14.23 -13.92
N THR A 180 12.38 -15.02 -12.86
CA THR A 180 11.27 -15.15 -11.91
C THR A 180 11.53 -14.23 -10.71
N SER A 181 10.47 -13.79 -10.05
CA SER A 181 10.57 -12.81 -8.96
C SER A 181 9.60 -13.14 -7.83
N GLY A 182 9.65 -12.37 -6.75
CA GLY A 182 8.73 -12.49 -5.62
C GLY A 182 7.30 -12.15 -5.99
N SER A 183 6.37 -12.59 -5.15
CA SER A 183 4.94 -12.34 -5.29
C SER A 183 4.34 -11.94 -3.95
N LEU A 184 3.40 -11.02 -3.98
CA LEU A 184 2.52 -10.72 -2.86
C LEU A 184 1.43 -11.80 -2.66
N PHE A 185 1.30 -12.74 -3.59
CA PHE A 185 0.47 -13.93 -3.38
C PHE A 185 1.34 -15.08 -2.86
N ASP A 186 0.87 -15.72 -1.80
CA ASP A 186 1.50 -16.93 -1.27
C ASP A 186 1.17 -18.16 -2.14
N GLN A 187 1.72 -19.30 -1.72
CA GLN A 187 1.58 -20.58 -2.42
C GLN A 187 0.14 -21.15 -2.42
N PHE A 188 -0.77 -20.57 -1.64
CA PHE A 188 -2.19 -20.91 -1.54
C PHE A 188 -3.08 -19.90 -2.29
N GLY A 189 -2.47 -18.88 -2.91
CA GLY A 189 -3.17 -17.80 -3.58
C GLY A 189 -3.74 -16.75 -2.62
N THR A 190 -3.35 -16.77 -1.35
CA THR A 190 -3.65 -15.71 -0.40
C THR A 190 -2.82 -14.48 -0.71
N ARG A 191 -3.47 -13.32 -0.84
CA ARG A 191 -2.79 -12.04 -1.01
C ARG A 191 -2.29 -11.53 0.33
N HIS A 192 -1.04 -11.11 0.30
CA HIS A 192 -0.41 -10.23 1.26
C HIS A 192 -0.28 -8.81 0.70
N GLY A 193 -0.30 -7.79 1.56
CA GLY A 193 -0.25 -6.42 1.09
C GLY A 193 0.16 -5.45 2.19
N ALA A 194 0.30 -4.18 1.82
CA ALA A 194 0.87 -3.16 2.71
C ALA A 194 0.12 -3.02 4.04
N VAL A 195 -1.17 -3.34 4.09
CA VAL A 195 -1.95 -3.32 5.33
C VAL A 195 -1.35 -4.23 6.42
N GLN A 196 -0.73 -5.36 6.06
CA GLN A 196 -0.10 -6.27 7.03
C GLN A 196 1.19 -5.70 7.63
N LEU A 197 1.81 -4.70 6.98
CA LEU A 197 2.97 -4.02 7.55
C LEU A 197 2.60 -3.23 8.81
N LEU A 198 1.33 -2.85 8.97
CA LEU A 198 0.81 -2.27 10.21
C LEU A 198 0.85 -3.25 11.40
N ASN A 199 0.97 -4.57 11.17
CA ASN A 199 1.16 -5.53 12.26
C ASN A 199 2.53 -5.40 12.94
N ARG A 200 3.49 -4.71 12.31
CA ARG A 200 4.80 -4.39 12.89
C ARG A 200 4.80 -3.03 13.61
N ALA A 201 3.68 -2.31 13.63
CA ALA A 201 3.55 -1.03 14.31
C ALA A 201 3.41 -1.21 15.84
N ASN A 202 3.81 -0.20 16.61
CA ASN A 202 3.35 -0.07 17.99
C ASN A 202 1.88 0.37 17.98
N LEU A 203 0.98 -0.51 18.44
CA LEU A 203 -0.48 -0.30 18.43
C LEU A 203 -0.97 0.67 19.50
N GLU A 204 -0.20 0.93 20.56
CA GLU A 204 -0.54 1.96 21.55
C GLU A 204 -0.41 3.37 20.95
N ASN A 205 0.49 3.51 19.99
CA ASN A 205 0.83 4.77 19.34
C ASN A 205 0.15 4.98 17.98
N LEU A 206 -0.43 3.93 17.39
CA LEU A 206 -1.03 3.98 16.06
C LEU A 206 -2.56 4.00 16.14
N ARG A 207 -3.18 4.99 15.49
CA ARG A 207 -4.62 4.98 15.20
C ARG A 207 -4.87 5.02 13.70
N VAL A 208 -5.78 4.19 13.21
CA VAL A 208 -6.19 4.13 11.81
C VAL A 208 -7.68 4.42 11.71
N VAL A 209 -8.05 5.37 10.87
CA VAL A 209 -9.45 5.71 10.58
C VAL A 209 -9.71 5.46 9.10
N VAL A 210 -10.61 4.52 8.83
CA VAL A 210 -11.08 4.18 7.47
C VAL A 210 -12.34 4.97 7.13
N GLN A 211 -12.72 4.99 5.84
CA GLN A 211 -13.81 5.84 5.33
C GLN A 211 -13.64 7.33 5.67
N ALA A 212 -12.39 7.77 5.83
CA ALA A 212 -12.01 9.15 6.13
C ALA A 212 -11.51 9.84 4.86
N THR A 213 -12.37 10.62 4.22
CA THR A 213 -11.96 11.48 3.10
C THR A 213 -11.30 12.73 3.67
N VAL A 214 -10.03 12.93 3.31
CA VAL A 214 -9.30 14.17 3.66
C VAL A 214 -9.50 15.17 2.52
N ASP A 215 -10.12 16.31 2.83
CA ASP A 215 -10.44 17.32 1.82
C ASP A 215 -9.35 18.39 1.69
N ARG A 216 -8.68 18.74 2.79
CA ARG A 216 -7.70 19.84 2.82
C ARG A 216 -6.67 19.67 3.93
N ILE A 217 -5.48 20.23 3.71
CA ILE A 217 -4.42 20.41 4.70
C ILE A 217 -4.52 21.84 5.23
N ILE A 218 -4.53 22.03 6.55
CA ILE A 218 -4.53 23.36 7.17
C ILE A 218 -3.08 23.80 7.39
N PHE A 219 -2.78 25.02 6.98
CA PHE A 219 -1.50 25.69 7.22
C PHE A 219 -1.68 26.83 8.20
N ASP A 220 -0.65 27.08 9.00
CA ASP A 220 -0.58 28.25 9.86
C ASP A 220 -0.49 29.52 9.00
N SER A 221 -1.42 30.46 9.21
CA SER A 221 -1.50 31.72 8.47
C SER A 221 -0.55 32.80 8.99
N THR A 222 0.15 32.55 10.11
CA THR A 222 1.00 33.55 10.78
C THR A 222 2.46 33.52 10.34
N THR A 223 2.89 32.52 9.57
CA THR A 223 4.27 32.39 9.08
C THR A 223 4.35 32.68 7.59
N THR A 224 5.31 33.52 7.18
CA THR A 224 5.57 33.89 5.77
C THR A 224 6.17 32.75 4.94
N LYS A 225 6.45 31.61 5.58
CA LYS A 225 6.85 30.34 4.97
C LYS A 225 5.84 29.28 5.41
N PRO A 226 5.31 28.44 4.52
CA PRO A 226 4.36 27.39 4.88
C PRO A 226 5.08 26.30 5.69
N TYR A 227 5.17 26.50 7.01
CA TYR A 227 5.50 25.43 7.94
C TYR A 227 4.20 24.83 8.45
N SER A 228 4.09 23.50 8.44
CA SER A 228 2.99 22.80 9.09
C SER A 228 3.22 22.76 10.60
N SER A 229 3.18 23.91 11.27
CA SER A 229 3.38 24.01 12.72
C SER A 229 2.19 23.47 13.52
N SER A 230 1.05 23.19 12.88
CA SER A 230 -0.11 22.54 13.50
C SER A 230 -1.14 22.17 12.43
N SER A 231 -0.98 20.99 11.83
CA SER A 231 -1.93 20.49 10.84
C SER A 231 -3.21 20.01 11.52
N MET A 232 -4.22 20.86 11.61
CA MET A 232 -5.59 20.40 11.85
C MET A 232 -6.15 19.87 10.52
N PHE A 233 -6.85 18.73 10.53
CA PHE A 233 -7.50 18.20 9.33
C PHE A 233 -9.01 18.34 9.47
N VAL A 234 -9.66 18.91 8.45
CA VAL A 234 -11.13 18.96 8.37
C VAL A 234 -11.58 17.74 7.57
N PHE A 235 -12.38 16.90 8.22
CA PHE A 235 -13.05 15.76 7.62
C PHE A 235 -14.44 16.17 7.12
N THR A 236 -14.90 15.61 6.01
CA THR A 236 -16.34 15.55 5.67
C THR A 236 -16.84 14.10 5.67
#